data_AF-N9MAJ3-F1
#
_entry.id   AF-N9MAJ3-F1
#
_cell.length_a   1.000
_cell.length_b   1.000
_cell.length_c   1.000
_cell.angle_alpha   90.00
_cell.angle_beta   90.00
_cell.angle_gamma   90.00
#
_symmetry.space_group_name_H-M   'P 1'
#
loop_
_entity.id
_entity.type
_entity.pdbx_description
1 polymer ?
#
loop_
_entity_poly.entity_id
_entity_poly.type
_entity_poly.pdbx_seq_one_letter_code
_entity_poly.pdbx_strand_id
1 'polypeptide(L)'
;MDVSRPAMYVGNHSMYGIFDAPMLIDYLYNEHKVAVVSIADHSHFYVPLWREAVKKFGAIDGTQAYVRAAMQQGYSILVFPGGGREVLKRQGEQYQLIWKQRYGFLKLAQEFNYDLVPFAALGADEVYEIGFNANKII
;
A
#
# COMPACT_ATOMS: atom_id res chain seq x y z
N MET A 1 -4.00 20.37 -3.90
CA MET A 1 -3.52 19.30 -4.80
C MET A 1 -4.48 19.26 -5.98
N ASP A 2 -3.97 19.13 -7.20
CA ASP A 2 -4.84 19.02 -8.37
C ASP A 2 -5.33 17.57 -8.51
N VAL A 3 -6.50 17.27 -7.96
CA VAL A 3 -7.11 15.92 -7.99
C VAL A 3 -7.62 15.53 -9.37
N SER A 4 -7.56 16.43 -10.37
CA SER A 4 -7.91 16.12 -11.76
C SER A 4 -6.81 15.36 -12.49
N ARG A 5 -5.61 15.28 -11.90
CA ARG A 5 -4.46 14.56 -12.45
C ARG A 5 -4.18 13.31 -11.61
N PRO A 6 -3.76 12.21 -12.25
CA PRO A 6 -3.38 11.03 -11.50
C PRO A 6 -2.10 11.28 -10.71
N ALA A 7 -2.05 10.71 -9.51
CA ALA A 7 -0.95 10.86 -8.58
C ALA A 7 -0.61 9.53 -7.90
N MET A 8 0.55 9.47 -7.26
CA MET A 8 1.00 8.31 -6.51
C MET A 8 0.94 8.61 -5.01
N TYR A 9 0.00 7.96 -4.32
CA TYR A 9 -0.20 8.05 -2.88
C TYR A 9 0.76 7.10 -2.17
N VAL A 10 1.64 7.65 -1.33
CA VAL A 10 2.76 6.92 -0.70
C VAL A 10 2.68 7.07 0.80
N GLY A 11 2.66 5.95 1.52
CA GLY A 11 2.59 5.98 2.98
C GLY A 11 3.03 4.68 3.64
N ASN A 12 2.97 4.67 4.97
CA ASN A 12 3.27 3.49 5.77
C ASN A 12 2.11 2.48 5.73
N HIS A 13 2.45 1.19 5.81
CA HIS A 13 1.48 0.16 6.12
C HIS A 13 1.44 -0.12 7.64
N SER A 14 0.26 -0.13 8.23
CA SER A 14 0.05 -0.63 9.59
C SER A 14 0.05 -2.16 9.61
N MET A 15 0.11 -2.71 10.82
CA MET A 15 0.09 -4.15 11.07
C MET A 15 -1.11 -4.81 10.40
N TYR A 16 -0.83 -5.94 9.75
CA TYR A 16 -1.77 -6.73 8.95
C TYR A 16 -2.35 -6.04 7.70
N GLY A 17 -2.28 -4.72 7.59
CA GLY A 17 -2.68 -3.98 6.38
C GLY A 17 -4.15 -4.11 6.00
N ILE A 18 -4.97 -4.68 6.89
CA ILE A 18 -6.38 -4.98 6.66
C ILE A 18 -7.24 -3.71 6.63
N PHE A 19 -6.84 -2.67 7.38
CA PHE A 19 -7.67 -1.47 7.53
C PHE A 19 -7.17 -0.27 6.71
N ASP A 20 -5.86 -0.01 6.65
CA ASP A 20 -5.39 1.25 6.03
C ASP A 20 -5.70 1.33 4.54
N ALA A 21 -5.47 0.25 3.79
CA ALA A 21 -5.66 0.28 2.35
C ALA A 21 -7.15 0.41 1.99
N PRO A 22 -8.09 -0.40 2.52
CA PRO A 22 -9.51 -0.22 2.22
C PRO A 22 -10.06 1.12 2.69
N MET A 23 -9.69 1.60 3.89
CA MET A 23 -10.17 2.88 4.41
C MET A 23 -9.67 4.07 3.59
N LEU A 24 -8.39 4.06 3.19
CA LEU A 24 -7.84 5.12 2.37
C LEU A 24 -8.44 5.12 0.96
N ILE A 25 -8.64 3.94 0.37
CA ILE A 25 -9.32 3.79 -0.93
C ILE A 25 -10.74 4.38 -0.85
N ASP A 26 -11.51 4.01 0.19
CA ASP A 26 -12.86 4.52 0.41
C ASP A 26 -12.89 6.05 0.58
N TYR A 27 -12.02 6.58 1.44
CA TYR A 27 -11.90 8.01 1.68
C TYR A 27 -11.55 8.80 0.41
N LEU A 28 -10.54 8.36 -0.34
CA LEU A 28 -10.12 9.02 -1.58
C LEU A 28 -11.26 9.04 -2.61
N TYR A 29 -12.03 7.96 -2.71
CA TYR A 29 -13.12 7.87 -3.67
C TYR A 29 -14.36 8.66 -3.23
N ASN A 30 -14.79 8.51 -1.98
CA ASN A 30 -16.05 9.11 -1.51
C ASN A 30 -15.92 10.61 -1.28
N GLU A 31 -14.80 11.06 -0.70
CA GLU A 31 -14.60 12.48 -0.36
C GLU A 31 -13.96 13.28 -1.49
N HIS A 32 -13.05 12.66 -2.26
CA HIS A 32 -12.25 13.38 -3.26
C HIS A 32 -12.49 12.92 -4.71
N LYS A 33 -13.31 11.88 -4.93
CA LYS A 33 -13.56 11.28 -6.25
C LYS A 33 -12.29 10.79 -6.95
N VAL A 34 -11.28 10.41 -6.18
CA VAL A 34 -10.04 9.82 -6.67
C VAL A 34 -10.14 8.31 -6.58
N ALA A 35 -10.20 7.65 -7.74
CA ALA A 35 -10.03 6.20 -7.83
C ALA A 35 -8.53 5.85 -7.88
N VAL A 36 -8.11 4.88 -7.07
CA VAL A 36 -6.72 4.42 -7.00
C VAL A 36 -6.61 2.93 -7.30
N VAL A 37 -5.51 2.54 -7.92
CA VAL A 37 -5.08 1.15 -8.04
C VAL A 37 -4.03 0.88 -6.95
N SER A 38 -4.32 -0.06 -6.06
CA SER A 38 -3.41 -0.42 -4.97
C SER A 38 -2.42 -1.49 -5.41
N ILE A 39 -1.18 -1.40 -4.93
CA ILE A 39 -0.14 -2.41 -5.20
C ILE A 39 -0.11 -3.43 -4.06
N ALA A 40 -0.42 -4.69 -4.39
CA ALA A 40 -0.40 -5.81 -3.46
C ALA A 40 0.87 -6.67 -3.63
N ASP A 41 1.32 -7.26 -2.52
CA ASP A 41 2.46 -8.19 -2.50
C ASP A 41 2.10 -9.50 -3.24
N HIS A 42 3.07 -10.07 -3.97
CA HIS A 42 2.90 -11.29 -4.77
C HIS A 42 2.23 -12.45 -4.01
N SER A 43 2.50 -12.57 -2.70
CA SER A 43 1.90 -13.59 -1.83
C SER A 43 0.37 -13.59 -1.85
N HIS A 44 -0.25 -12.43 -2.05
CA HIS A 44 -1.70 -12.29 -2.07
C HIS A 44 -2.32 -13.08 -3.24
N PHE A 45 -1.56 -13.23 -4.33
CA PHE A 45 -2.01 -13.90 -5.54
C PHE A 45 -1.81 -15.41 -5.49
N TYR A 46 -1.17 -15.99 -4.47
CA TYR A 46 -1.01 -17.44 -4.36
C TYR A 46 -2.21 -18.16 -3.76
N VAL A 47 -3.06 -17.43 -3.01
CA VAL A 47 -4.26 -17.99 -2.36
C VAL A 47 -5.49 -17.62 -3.18
N PRO A 48 -6.20 -18.58 -3.82
CA PRO A 48 -7.26 -18.26 -4.79
C PRO A 48 -8.39 -17.37 -4.28
N LEU A 49 -8.93 -17.63 -3.08
CA LEU A 49 -10.01 -16.80 -2.51
C LEU A 49 -9.55 -15.40 -2.15
N TRP A 50 -8.32 -15.29 -1.63
CA TRP A 50 -7.73 -14.02 -1.24
C TRP A 50 -7.37 -13.17 -2.45
N ARG A 51 -6.84 -13.80 -3.52
CA ARG A 51 -6.59 -13.18 -4.82
C ARG A 51 -7.83 -12.47 -5.34
N GLU A 52 -8.99 -13.13 -5.33
CA GLU A 52 -10.22 -12.55 -5.85
C GLU A 52 -10.74 -11.40 -4.97
N ALA A 53 -10.56 -11.48 -3.65
CA ALA A 53 -10.86 -10.36 -2.75
C ALA A 53 -9.99 -9.14 -3.09
N VAL A 54 -8.67 -9.33 -3.18
CA VAL A 54 -7.68 -8.28 -3.49
C VAL A 54 -7.98 -7.62 -4.84
N LYS A 55 -8.27 -8.41 -5.88
CA LYS A 55 -8.67 -7.89 -7.19
C LYS A 55 -9.98 -7.11 -7.14
N LYS A 56 -10.97 -7.56 -6.35
CA LYS A 56 -12.26 -6.87 -6.19
C LYS A 56 -12.10 -5.49 -5.55
N PHE A 57 -11.10 -5.32 -4.68
CA PHE A 57 -10.73 -4.03 -4.11
C PHE A 57 -9.80 -3.19 -5.03
N GLY A 58 -9.64 -3.58 -6.30
CA GLY A 58 -8.89 -2.81 -7.29
C GLY A 58 -7.37 -2.93 -7.15
N ALA A 59 -6.86 -3.93 -6.41
CA ALA A 59 -5.44 -4.12 -6.24
C ALA A 59 -4.83 -5.03 -7.32
N ILE A 60 -3.62 -4.70 -7.74
CA ILE A 60 -2.81 -5.44 -8.72
C ILE A 60 -1.55 -5.99 -8.08
N ASP A 61 -0.97 -7.02 -8.70
CA ASP A 61 0.33 -7.54 -8.32
C ASP A 61 1.42 -6.49 -8.58
N GLY A 62 2.36 -6.35 -7.64
CA GLY A 62 3.46 -5.36 -7.69
C GLY A 62 4.50 -5.56 -8.80
N THR A 63 4.29 -6.48 -9.74
CA THR A 63 5.06 -6.60 -10.97
C THR A 63 5.06 -5.27 -11.72
N GLN A 64 6.25 -4.73 -12.01
CA GLN A 64 6.40 -3.39 -12.60
C GLN A 64 5.62 -3.22 -13.92
N ALA A 65 5.49 -4.28 -14.72
CA ALA A 65 4.73 -4.22 -15.97
C ALA A 65 3.24 -3.88 -15.75
N TYR A 66 2.62 -4.43 -14.69
CA TYR A 66 1.24 -4.13 -14.35
C TYR A 66 1.07 -2.72 -13.81
N VAL A 67 1.99 -2.27 -12.97
CA VAL A 67 1.99 -0.89 -12.45
C VAL A 67 2.16 0.12 -13.60
N ARG A 68 3.09 -0.13 -14.52
CA ARG A 68 3.26 0.69 -15.73
C ARG A 68 1.98 0.73 -16.56
N ALA A 69 1.35 -0.42 -16.80
CA ALA A 69 0.10 -0.48 -17.56
C ALA A 69 -1.03 0.33 -16.90
N ALA A 70 -1.14 0.31 -15.57
CA ALA A 70 -2.10 1.13 -14.84
C ALA A 70 -1.78 2.64 -14.96
N MET A 71 -0.51 3.02 -14.82
CA MET A 71 -0.09 4.42 -14.94
C MET A 71 -0.27 4.96 -16.36
N GLN A 72 -0.02 4.14 -17.39
CA GLN A 72 -0.27 4.47 -18.80
C GLN A 72 -1.75 4.73 -19.10
N GLN A 73 -2.65 4.05 -18.39
CA GLN A 73 -4.09 4.27 -18.48
C GLN A 73 -4.57 5.48 -17.67
N GLY A 74 -3.67 6.16 -16.93
CA GLY A 74 -4.00 7.34 -16.14
C GLY A 74 -4.62 7.05 -14.78
N TYR A 75 -4.45 5.86 -14.22
CA TYR A 75 -4.91 5.56 -12.87
C TYR A 75 -3.96 6.14 -11.82
N SER A 76 -4.53 6.75 -10.76
CA SER A 76 -3.76 7.04 -9.55
C SER A 76 -3.31 5.74 -8.88
N ILE A 77 -2.14 5.75 -8.23
CA ILE A 77 -1.53 4.57 -7.63
C ILE A 77 -1.47 4.73 -6.11
N LEU A 78 -1.88 3.71 -5.37
CA LEU A 78 -1.64 3.60 -3.93
C LEU A 78 -0.51 2.60 -3.68
N VAL A 79 0.54 3.05 -2.99
CA VAL A 79 1.72 2.23 -2.71
C VAL A 79 2.18 2.37 -1.26
N PHE A 80 2.51 1.23 -0.67
CA PHE A 80 3.15 1.11 0.63
C PHE A 80 4.58 0.60 0.42
N PRO A 81 5.61 1.49 0.36
CA PRO A 81 6.96 1.08 0.00
C PRO A 81 7.56 0.02 0.93
N GLY A 82 7.09 -0.02 2.19
CA GLY A 82 7.48 -1.01 3.17
C GLY A 82 6.89 -2.42 2.97
N GLY A 83 5.88 -2.59 2.12
CA GLY A 83 5.30 -3.88 1.70
C GLY A 83 5.11 -4.88 2.85
N GLY A 84 5.35 -6.16 2.59
CA GLY A 84 5.17 -7.23 3.59
C GLY A 84 5.97 -7.08 4.89
N ARG A 85 7.06 -6.31 4.93
CA ARG A 85 7.84 -6.10 6.17
C ARG A 85 7.17 -5.13 7.14
N GLU A 86 6.45 -4.13 6.62
CA GLU A 86 5.65 -3.22 7.45
C GLU A 86 4.38 -3.89 7.96
N VAL A 87 3.84 -4.84 7.19
CA VAL A 87 2.69 -5.66 7.61
C VAL A 87 3.08 -6.66 8.72
N LEU A 88 4.32 -7.17 8.68
CA LEU A 88 4.89 -8.11 9.66
C LEU A 88 5.78 -7.42 10.72
N LYS A 89 5.36 -6.26 11.23
CA LYS A 89 6.07 -5.56 12.31
C LYS A 89 6.20 -6.42 13.57
N ARG A 90 7.29 -6.24 14.30
CA ARG A 90 7.52 -6.83 15.62
C ARG A 90 7.10 -5.85 16.71
N GLN A 91 6.96 -6.36 17.94
CA GLN A 91 6.75 -5.51 19.11
C GLN A 91 7.87 -4.45 19.21
N GLY A 92 7.49 -3.18 19.31
CA GLY A 92 8.41 -2.04 19.36
C GLY A 92 8.70 -1.39 17.99
N GLU A 93 8.18 -1.94 16.88
CA GLU A 93 8.36 -1.37 15.53
C GLU A 93 7.15 -0.57 15.05
N GLN A 94 6.19 -0.29 15.94
CA GLN A 94 5.04 0.56 15.61
C GLN A 94 5.50 1.92 15.08
N TYR A 95 4.80 2.43 14.07
CA TYR A 95 5.07 3.74 13.45
C TYR A 95 6.46 3.93 12.82
N GLN A 96 7.29 2.89 12.73
CA GLN A 96 8.57 2.94 12.00
C GLN A 96 8.36 2.70 10.51
N LEU A 97 8.97 3.54 9.67
CA LEU A 97 9.03 3.35 8.22
C LEU A 97 10.13 2.35 7.86
N ILE A 98 9.76 1.19 7.32
CA ILE A 98 10.72 0.11 6.98
C ILE A 98 10.80 -0.06 5.45
N TRP A 99 11.08 1.04 4.76
CA TRP A 99 11.14 1.05 3.29
C TRP A 99 12.40 0.35 2.76
N LYS A 100 13.48 0.32 3.56
CA LYS A 100 14.79 -0.21 3.16
C LYS A 100 15.28 0.48 1.88
N GLN A 101 15.78 -0.28 0.90
CA GLN A 101 16.27 0.24 -0.38
C GLN A 101 15.22 0.13 -1.52
N ARG A 102 13.92 0.24 -1.20
CA ARG A 102 12.83 0.09 -2.18
C ARG A 102 12.44 1.44 -2.78
N TYR A 103 13.12 1.82 -3.85
CA TYR A 103 12.90 3.10 -4.57
C TYR A 103 12.20 2.94 -5.93
N GLY A 104 11.63 1.76 -6.21
CA GLY A 104 10.98 1.50 -7.51
C GLY A 104 9.85 2.48 -7.81
N PHE A 105 9.08 2.86 -6.78
CA PHE A 105 7.98 3.81 -6.92
C PHE A 105 8.45 5.22 -7.33
N LEU A 106 9.62 5.68 -6.84
CA LEU A 106 10.21 6.96 -7.24
C LEU A 106 10.58 6.97 -8.72
N LYS A 107 11.17 5.88 -9.21
CA LYS A 107 11.52 5.75 -10.63
C LYS A 107 10.27 5.79 -11.51
N LEU A 108 9.21 5.10 -11.11
CA LEU A 108 7.95 5.10 -11.85
C LEU A 108 7.26 6.45 -11.80
N ALA A 109 7.21 7.12 -10.64
CA ALA A 109 6.62 8.45 -10.52
C ALA A 109 7.34 9.46 -11.43
N GLN A 110 8.67 9.40 -11.48
CA GLN A 110 9.46 10.22 -12.40
C GLN A 110 9.22 9.86 -13.87
N GLU A 111 9.18 8.57 -14.22
CA GLU A 111 8.96 8.07 -15.58
C GLU A 111 7.62 8.55 -16.17
N PHE A 112 6.56 8.58 -15.35
CA PHE A 112 5.20 8.94 -15.77
C PHE A 112 4.79 10.36 -15.39
N ASN A 113 5.68 11.14 -14.77
CA ASN A 113 5.40 12.50 -14.28
C ASN A 113 4.19 12.57 -13.31
N TYR A 114 4.15 11.63 -12.36
CA TYR A 114 3.16 11.59 -11.30
C TYR A 114 3.66 12.33 -10.06
N ASP A 115 2.81 13.16 -9.47
CA ASP A 115 3.10 13.75 -8.16
C ASP A 115 3.09 12.67 -7.08
N LEU A 116 3.98 12.81 -6.10
CA LEU A 116 4.00 11.98 -4.90
C LEU A 116 3.13 12.65 -3.83
N VAL A 117 2.08 11.95 -3.39
CA VAL A 117 1.18 12.38 -2.31
C VAL A 117 1.53 11.59 -1.05
N PRO A 118 2.31 12.16 -0.12
CA PRO A 118 2.61 11.47 1.12
C PRO A 118 1.37 11.41 2.01
N PHE A 119 1.15 10.26 2.67
CA PHE A 119 0.21 10.13 3.77
C PHE A 119 0.82 9.32 4.92
N ALA A 120 0.21 9.44 6.10
CA ALA A 120 0.55 8.64 7.26
C ALA A 120 -0.71 7.95 7.80
N ALA A 121 -0.67 6.63 7.92
CA ALA A 121 -1.70 5.84 8.57
C ALA A 121 -1.35 5.66 10.06
N LEU A 122 -2.27 6.05 10.94
CA LEU A 122 -2.09 6.02 12.40
C LEU A 122 -3.22 5.21 13.07
N GLY A 123 -2.96 4.65 14.26
CA GLY A 123 -3.97 3.99 15.10
C GLY A 123 -4.21 2.50 14.82
N ALA A 124 -4.10 2.02 13.58
CA ALA A 124 -4.32 0.58 13.29
C ALA A 124 -3.28 -0.35 13.95
N ASP A 125 -2.06 0.15 14.21
CA ASP A 125 -1.03 -0.55 14.99
C ASP A 125 -1.43 -0.73 16.49
N GLU A 126 -2.42 0.03 16.99
CA GLU A 126 -2.91 -0.03 18.38
C GLU A 126 -4.09 -0.99 18.56
N VAL A 127 -4.72 -1.42 17.47
CA VAL A 127 -5.87 -2.33 17.49
C VAL A 127 -5.46 -3.77 17.82
N TYR A 128 -4.19 -4.12 17.59
CA TYR A 128 -3.68 -5.47 17.76
C TYR A 128 -2.64 -5.55 18.88
N GLU A 129 -2.91 -6.33 19.92
CA GLU A 129 -1.87 -6.82 20.82
C GLU A 129 -1.18 -8.05 20.21
N ILE A 130 0.14 -7.99 20.05
CA ILE A 130 0.94 -9.12 19.54
C ILE A 130 0.97 -10.21 20.61
N GLY A 131 0.09 -11.21 20.50
CA GLY A 131 -0.04 -12.31 21.47
C GLY A 131 1.14 -13.30 21.48
N PHE A 132 1.86 -13.47 20.38
CA PHE A 132 3.05 -14.34 20.29
C PHE A 132 4.26 -13.54 19.78
N ASN A 133 5.24 -13.32 20.66
CA ASN A 133 6.45 -12.56 20.37
C ASN A 133 7.59 -13.51 19.93
N ALA A 134 8.06 -13.36 18.69
CA ALA A 134 9.19 -14.14 18.16
C ALA A 134 10.54 -13.87 18.88
N ASN A 135 10.66 -12.77 19.62
CA ASN A 135 11.84 -12.47 20.46
C ASN A 135 11.82 -13.22 21.81
N LYS A 136 10.76 -13.98 22.13
CA LYS A 136 10.66 -14.77 23.37
C LYS A 136 10.85 -16.28 23.17
N ILE A 137 11.19 -16.74 21.96
CA ILE A 137 11.31 -18.17 21.61
C ILE A 137 12.76 -18.55 21.25
N ILE A 138 13.76 -17.74 21.63
CA ILE A 138 15.18 -18.11 21.53
C ILE A 138 15.85 -17.85 22.88
#